data_AF-A0A6A5THC5-F1
#
_entry.id   AF-A0A6A5THC5-F1
#
_cell.length_a   1.000
_cell.length_b   1.000
_cell.length_c   1.000
_cell.angle_alpha   90.00
_cell.angle_beta   90.00
_cell.angle_gamma   90.00
#
_symmetry.space_group_name_H-M   'P 1'
#
loop_
_entity.id
_entity.type
_entity.pdbx_description
1 polymer ?
#
loop_
_entity_poly.entity_id
_entity_poly.type
_entity_poly.pdbx_seq_one_letter_code
_entity_poly.pdbx_strand_id
1 'polypeptide(L)'
;MQFKHSLLFLSAITGIYAAVSVPKGTDLAIVDVPKWGELRVYHQDSSSTGIKEITTKLPTTGVLNDGFIFAGPTRANTPLGAISWDSGKADPEIRVYFITPSNTLGEVAYIAGTGWNGGGNIGFPVQAGSAALYAKKVDSFLLVGYVNDAGNFAEAYYDLNNPGWKTYNL
;
A
#
# COMPACT_ATOMS: atom_id res chain seq x y z
N MET A 1 29.94 45.22 -37.69
CA MET A 1 28.83 45.16 -36.71
C MET A 1 28.67 43.69 -36.31
N GLN A 2 29.25 43.27 -35.18
CA GLN A 2 29.24 41.87 -34.71
C GLN A 2 28.05 41.65 -33.77
N PHE A 3 27.14 40.74 -34.10
CA PHE A 3 26.10 40.27 -33.18
C PHE A 3 26.57 38.98 -32.49
N LYS A 4 26.88 39.10 -31.19
CA LYS A 4 27.19 37.99 -30.29
C LYS A 4 25.93 37.13 -30.11
N HIS A 5 26.01 35.86 -30.52
CA HIS A 5 25.00 34.86 -30.18
C HIS A 5 25.29 34.38 -28.75
N SER A 6 24.43 34.78 -27.81
CA SER A 6 24.42 34.18 -26.46
C SER A 6 23.81 32.79 -26.56
N LEU A 7 24.65 31.75 -26.52
CA LEU A 7 24.19 30.39 -26.23
C LEU A 7 23.69 30.34 -24.78
N LEU A 8 22.37 30.28 -24.60
CA LEU A 8 21.76 29.87 -23.34
C LEU A 8 21.99 28.35 -23.20
N PHE A 9 22.95 27.96 -22.38
CA PHE A 9 23.06 26.58 -21.92
C PHE A 9 21.91 26.29 -20.94
N LEU A 10 20.88 25.59 -21.42
CA LEU A 10 19.92 24.92 -20.54
C LEU A 10 20.67 23.76 -19.87
N SER A 11 21.15 23.94 -18.64
CA SER A 11 21.60 22.85 -17.80
C SER A 11 20.39 22.02 -17.38
N ALA A 12 20.12 20.93 -18.09
CA ALA A 12 19.25 19.88 -17.59
C ALA A 12 19.94 19.23 -16.38
N ILE A 13 19.63 19.70 -15.17
CA ILE A 13 19.99 18.99 -13.95
C ILE A 13 19.05 17.78 -13.88
N THR A 14 19.47 16.66 -14.44
CA THR A 14 18.86 15.36 -14.12
C THR A 14 19.23 15.05 -12.67
N GLY A 15 18.30 15.27 -11.74
CA GLY A 15 18.46 14.80 -10.36
C GLY A 15 18.70 13.29 -10.38
N ILE A 16 19.79 12.84 -9.78
CA ILE A 16 20.04 11.42 -9.56
C ILE A 16 19.11 11.01 -8.42
N TYR A 17 17.93 10.49 -8.75
CA TYR A 17 17.04 9.91 -7.76
C TYR A 17 17.57 8.53 -7.36
N ALA A 18 17.70 8.29 -6.06
CA ALA A 18 18.10 6.98 -5.56
C ALA A 18 17.01 5.95 -5.88
N ALA A 19 17.39 4.81 -6.45
CA ALA A 19 16.48 3.70 -6.66
C ALA A 19 16.09 3.08 -5.30
N VAL A 20 14.81 2.74 -5.14
CA VAL A 20 14.33 2.00 -3.96
C VAL A 20 14.53 0.51 -4.19
N SER A 21 15.21 -0.16 -3.25
CA SER A 21 15.39 -1.61 -3.29
C SER A 21 14.15 -2.30 -2.76
N VAL A 22 13.56 -3.14 -3.60
CA VAL A 22 12.39 -3.96 -3.26
C VAL A 22 12.84 -5.41 -3.14
N PRO A 23 12.56 -6.09 -2.01
CA PRO A 23 12.98 -7.48 -1.80
C PRO A 23 12.43 -8.42 -2.86
N LYS A 24 13.23 -9.40 -3.30
CA LYS A 24 12.75 -10.41 -4.24
C LYS A 24 11.60 -11.20 -3.63
N GLY A 25 10.48 -11.30 -4.36
CA GLY A 25 9.32 -12.08 -3.95
C GLY A 25 8.27 -11.31 -3.15
N THR A 26 8.53 -10.06 -2.76
CA THR A 26 7.45 -9.20 -2.25
C THR A 26 6.51 -8.84 -3.40
N ASP A 27 5.23 -8.80 -3.07
CA ASP A 27 4.25 -8.16 -3.93
C ASP A 27 4.28 -6.64 -3.72
N LEU A 28 3.61 -5.91 -4.63
CA LEU A 28 3.42 -4.47 -4.56
C LEU A 28 1.94 -4.14 -4.55
N ALA A 29 1.53 -3.27 -3.65
CA ALA A 29 0.21 -2.65 -3.70
C ALA A 29 0.33 -1.16 -3.99
N ILE A 30 -0.63 -0.58 -4.69
CA ILE A 30 -0.61 0.83 -5.06
C ILE A 30 -1.95 1.48 -4.76
N VAL A 31 -1.90 2.73 -4.31
CA VAL A 31 -3.06 3.62 -4.29
C VAL A 31 -2.73 4.95 -4.93
N ASP A 32 -3.72 5.51 -5.61
CA ASP A 32 -3.70 6.91 -6.03
C ASP A 32 -4.24 7.76 -4.87
N VAL A 33 -3.59 8.91 -4.64
CA VAL A 33 -4.11 9.98 -3.80
C VAL A 33 -4.33 11.23 -4.66
N PRO A 34 -5.50 11.37 -5.29
CA PRO A 34 -5.71 12.39 -6.33
C PRO A 34 -5.57 13.80 -5.80
N LYS A 35 -5.95 14.01 -4.53
CA LYS A 35 -5.88 15.30 -3.85
C LYS A 35 -4.47 15.91 -3.86
N TRP A 36 -3.43 15.08 -3.82
CA TRP A 36 -2.03 15.52 -3.82
C TRP A 36 -1.29 15.22 -5.13
N GLY A 37 -1.96 14.54 -6.06
CA GLY A 37 -1.34 14.01 -7.27
C GLY A 37 -0.21 13.03 -6.95
N GLU A 38 -0.41 12.19 -5.93
CA GLU A 38 0.60 11.26 -5.41
C GLU A 38 0.20 9.82 -5.67
N LEU A 39 1.21 9.00 -5.96
CA LEU A 39 1.13 7.56 -5.90
C LEU A 39 1.81 7.10 -4.62
N ARG A 40 1.15 6.20 -3.91
CA ARG A 40 1.71 5.51 -2.75
C ARG A 40 1.83 4.05 -3.09
N VAL A 41 3.06 3.55 -3.09
CA VAL A 41 3.39 2.16 -3.39
C VAL A 41 3.86 1.48 -2.12
N TYR A 42 3.25 0.35 -1.79
CA TYR A 42 3.55 -0.42 -0.61
C TYR A 42 4.33 -1.67 -0.95
N HIS A 43 5.33 -1.98 -0.14
CA HIS A 43 6.13 -3.19 -0.27
C HIS A 43 6.59 -3.67 1.10
N GLN A 44 6.92 -4.95 1.20
CA GLN A 44 7.53 -5.52 2.40
C GLN A 44 8.99 -5.05 2.53
N ASP A 45 9.46 -4.87 3.77
CA ASP A 45 10.90 -4.74 4.01
C ASP A 45 11.65 -6.05 3.76
N SER A 46 12.94 -5.96 3.42
CA SER A 46 13.82 -7.10 3.16
C SER A 46 13.95 -8.10 4.30
N SER A 47 13.73 -7.67 5.54
CA SER A 47 13.79 -8.55 6.72
C SER A 47 12.41 -9.10 7.11
N SER A 48 11.34 -8.84 6.35
CA SER A 48 9.95 -9.18 6.72
C SER A 48 9.52 -8.61 8.07
N THR A 49 10.14 -7.51 8.51
CA THR A 49 9.89 -6.83 9.79
C THR A 49 8.90 -5.68 9.68
N GLY A 50 8.31 -5.48 8.50
CA GLY A 50 7.32 -4.44 8.31
C GLY A 50 6.95 -4.20 6.86
N ILE A 51 6.11 -3.17 6.67
CA ILE A 51 5.66 -2.67 5.37
C ILE A 51 6.14 -1.24 5.24
N LYS A 52 6.69 -0.92 4.06
CA LYS A 52 7.16 0.40 3.69
C LYS A 52 6.24 1.04 2.65
N GLU A 53 6.17 2.35 2.67
CA GLU A 53 5.50 3.18 1.68
C GLU A 53 6.54 4.00 0.91
N ILE A 54 6.52 3.86 -0.40
CA ILE A 54 7.16 4.76 -1.35
C ILE A 54 6.13 5.80 -1.75
N THR A 55 6.44 7.07 -1.54
CA THR A 55 5.64 8.19 -2.08
C THR A 55 6.32 8.73 -3.33
N THR A 56 5.58 8.83 -4.43
CA THR A 56 6.03 9.42 -5.69
C THR A 56 4.90 10.20 -6.35
N LYS A 57 5.20 10.91 -7.42
CA LYS A 57 4.21 11.63 -8.25
C LYS A 57 4.36 11.20 -9.70
N LEU A 58 4.38 12.16 -10.61
CA LEU A 58 4.71 11.95 -12.01
C LEU A 58 6.13 11.37 -12.14
N PRO A 59 6.42 10.62 -13.22
CA PRO A 59 7.72 10.00 -13.44
C PRO A 59 8.94 10.94 -13.38
N THR A 60 8.72 12.25 -13.46
CA THR A 60 9.75 13.31 -13.36
C THR A 60 10.11 13.72 -11.93
N THR A 61 9.32 13.34 -10.92
CA THR A 61 9.44 13.85 -9.54
C THR A 61 10.40 13.02 -8.68
N GLY A 62 10.66 11.77 -9.07
CA GLY A 62 11.41 10.81 -8.26
C GLY A 62 10.71 10.45 -6.94
N VAL A 63 11.41 9.73 -6.07
CA VAL A 63 10.88 9.27 -4.79
C VAL A 63 10.93 10.41 -3.76
N LEU A 64 9.78 10.69 -3.15
CA LEU A 64 9.61 11.72 -2.12
C LEU A 64 9.81 11.16 -0.71
N ASN A 65 9.43 9.90 -0.50
CA ASN A 65 9.55 9.20 0.77
C ASN A 65 9.71 7.69 0.53
N ASP A 66 10.46 7.03 1.38
CA ASP A 66 10.53 5.57 1.49
C ASP A 66 10.70 5.21 2.98
N GLY A 67 9.59 4.90 3.65
CA GLY A 67 9.57 4.74 5.11
C GLY A 67 8.57 3.69 5.59
N PHE A 68 8.77 3.20 6.82
CA PHE A 68 7.85 2.23 7.42
C PHE A 68 6.48 2.86 7.72
N ILE A 69 5.42 2.19 7.29
CA ILE A 69 4.04 2.45 7.72
C ILE A 69 3.58 1.46 8.79
N PHE A 70 4.25 0.31 8.86
CA PHE A 70 4.02 -0.73 9.85
C PHE A 70 5.37 -1.34 10.24
N ALA A 71 5.68 -1.33 11.53
CA ALA A 71 6.88 -1.96 12.09
C ALA A 71 6.47 -3.18 12.93
N GLY A 72 6.25 -4.30 12.26
CA GLY A 72 5.83 -5.54 12.88
C GLY A 72 6.03 -6.73 11.95
N PRO A 73 6.07 -7.95 12.49
CA PRO A 73 6.38 -9.13 11.70
C PRO A 73 5.29 -9.38 10.66
N THR A 74 5.71 -9.63 9.44
CA THR A 74 4.85 -9.98 8.30
C THR A 74 5.26 -11.36 7.79
N ARG A 75 4.35 -12.11 7.15
CA ARG A 75 4.75 -13.36 6.51
C ARG A 75 5.80 -13.05 5.43
N ALA A 76 6.90 -13.78 5.39
CA ALA A 76 7.90 -13.59 4.33
C ALA A 76 7.25 -13.68 2.95
N ASN A 77 7.56 -12.73 2.07
CA ASN A 77 6.96 -12.60 0.74
C ASN A 77 5.43 -12.48 0.81
N THR A 78 4.92 -11.69 1.76
CA THR A 78 3.48 -11.49 1.88
C THR A 78 2.95 -10.80 0.62
N PRO A 79 1.83 -11.26 0.04
CA PRO A 79 1.09 -10.46 -0.92
C PRO A 79 0.54 -9.21 -0.21
N LEU A 80 0.29 -8.16 -0.98
CA LEU A 80 -0.19 -6.88 -0.46
C LEU A 80 -1.43 -6.44 -1.24
N GLY A 81 -2.43 -5.95 -0.52
CA GLY A 81 -3.60 -5.27 -1.10
C GLY A 81 -3.71 -3.89 -0.49
N ALA A 82 -4.03 -2.86 -1.28
CA ALA A 82 -4.22 -1.52 -0.74
C ALA A 82 -5.44 -0.84 -1.34
N ILE A 83 -6.09 -0.01 -0.52
CA ILE A 83 -7.23 0.80 -0.92
C ILE A 83 -7.10 2.20 -0.34
N SER A 84 -7.51 3.20 -1.11
CA SER A 84 -7.69 4.57 -0.67
C SER A 84 -9.12 5.04 -0.97
N TRP A 85 -9.65 5.93 -0.15
CA TRP A 85 -10.88 6.64 -0.45
C TRP A 85 -10.92 8.02 0.19
N ASP A 86 -11.68 8.92 -0.44
CA ASP A 86 -12.00 10.20 0.17
C ASP A 86 -13.06 10.01 1.25
N SER A 87 -12.76 10.47 2.46
CA SER A 87 -13.68 10.45 3.62
C SER A 87 -14.38 11.80 3.84
N GLY A 88 -14.19 12.77 2.94
CA GLY A 88 -14.62 14.16 3.10
C GLY A 88 -13.73 14.97 4.05
N LYS A 89 -12.56 14.43 4.43
CA LYS A 89 -11.60 15.06 5.34
C LYS A 89 -10.40 15.66 4.60
N ALA A 90 -9.47 16.24 5.36
CA ALA A 90 -8.24 16.83 4.83
C ALA A 90 -7.33 15.81 4.13
N ASP A 91 -7.30 14.58 4.63
CA ASP A 91 -6.50 13.48 4.08
C ASP A 91 -7.40 12.32 3.63
N PRO A 92 -6.97 11.45 2.70
CA PRO A 92 -7.70 10.24 2.39
C PRO A 92 -7.67 9.26 3.58
N GLU A 93 -8.59 8.32 3.58
CA GLU A 93 -8.44 7.08 4.34
C GLU A 93 -7.69 6.08 3.47
N ILE A 94 -6.75 5.35 4.07
CA ILE A 94 -5.99 4.30 3.38
C ILE A 94 -5.97 3.04 4.25
N ARG A 95 -6.10 1.87 3.63
CA ARG A 95 -5.83 0.57 4.26
C ARG A 95 -4.85 -0.21 3.42
N VAL A 96 -3.91 -0.86 4.08
CA VAL A 96 -2.97 -1.80 3.47
C VAL A 96 -3.13 -3.13 4.20
N TYR A 97 -3.38 -4.17 3.42
CA TYR A 97 -3.62 -5.53 3.86
C TYR A 97 -2.43 -6.39 3.50
N PHE A 98 -2.16 -7.34 4.39
CA PHE A 98 -1.06 -8.28 4.28
C PHE A 98 -1.42 -9.58 4.98
N ILE A 99 -0.54 -10.57 4.91
CA ILE A 99 -0.66 -11.84 5.63
C ILE A 99 0.37 -11.85 6.76
N THR A 100 -0.10 -12.10 7.98
CA THR A 100 0.74 -12.21 9.18
C THR A 100 1.54 -13.52 9.17
N PRO A 101 2.62 -13.64 9.97
CA PRO A 101 3.37 -14.90 10.09
C PRO A 101 2.52 -16.11 10.50
N SER A 102 1.39 -15.88 11.18
CA SER A 102 0.43 -16.91 11.59
C SER A 102 -0.57 -17.28 10.49
N ASN A 103 -0.32 -16.89 9.23
CA ASN A 103 -1.22 -17.10 8.09
C ASN A 103 -2.65 -16.60 8.37
N THR A 104 -2.75 -15.36 8.86
CA THR A 104 -4.03 -14.67 9.02
C THR A 104 -3.95 -13.31 8.34
N LEU A 105 -5.09 -12.72 7.97
CA LEU A 105 -5.12 -11.39 7.40
C LEU A 105 -4.67 -10.35 8.45
N GLY A 106 -3.81 -9.42 8.03
CA GLY A 106 -3.42 -8.23 8.77
C GLY A 106 -3.83 -6.95 8.05
N GLU A 107 -3.99 -5.88 8.81
CA GLU A 107 -4.32 -4.54 8.32
C GLU A 107 -3.41 -3.50 8.97
N VAL A 108 -2.97 -2.52 8.21
CA VAL A 108 -2.49 -1.23 8.71
C VAL A 108 -3.27 -0.10 8.05
N ALA A 109 -3.68 0.88 8.84
CA ALA A 109 -4.64 1.90 8.42
C ALA A 109 -4.06 3.29 8.59
N TYR A 110 -4.15 4.10 7.53
CA TYR A 110 -4.02 5.55 7.65
C TYR A 110 -5.41 6.13 7.87
N ILE A 111 -5.60 6.75 9.04
CA ILE A 111 -6.84 7.42 9.42
C ILE A 111 -6.64 8.92 9.25
N ALA A 112 -7.53 9.57 8.50
CA ALA A 112 -7.39 10.99 8.19
C ALA A 112 -7.41 11.85 9.46
N GLY A 113 -6.40 12.72 9.61
CA GLY A 113 -6.18 13.51 10.82
C GLY A 113 -5.55 12.76 12.00
N THR A 114 -5.25 11.47 11.88
CA THR A 114 -4.58 10.66 12.92
C THR A 114 -3.26 10.07 12.42
N GLY A 115 -3.18 9.72 11.13
CA GLY A 115 -2.01 9.08 10.54
C GLY A 115 -2.11 7.55 10.53
N TRP A 116 -0.97 6.89 10.34
CA TRP A 116 -0.86 5.44 10.40
C TRP A 116 -1.09 4.92 11.82
N ASN A 117 -1.96 3.92 11.96
CA ASN A 117 -2.11 3.19 13.20
C ASN A 117 -0.97 2.14 13.37
N GLY A 118 -0.93 1.46 14.52
CA GLY A 118 0.07 0.43 14.78
C GLY A 118 -0.08 -0.85 13.96
N GLY A 119 -1.10 -0.95 13.09
CA GLY A 119 -1.50 -2.18 12.42
C GLY A 119 -2.04 -3.26 13.37
N GLY A 120 -2.54 -4.36 12.81
CA GLY A 120 -3.09 -5.45 13.58
C GLY A 120 -3.47 -6.68 12.76
N ASN A 121 -3.67 -7.79 13.46
CA ASN A 121 -4.22 -9.01 12.90
C ASN A 121 -5.75 -8.92 12.93
N ILE A 122 -6.41 -9.05 11.78
CA ILE A 122 -7.88 -9.03 11.66
C ILE A 122 -8.50 -10.44 11.71
N GLY A 123 -7.68 -11.49 11.85
CA GLY A 123 -8.08 -12.79 12.39
C GLY A 123 -8.56 -13.83 11.37
N PHE A 124 -8.68 -13.49 10.09
CA PHE A 124 -9.16 -14.42 9.08
C PHE A 124 -8.05 -15.39 8.62
N PRO A 125 -8.22 -16.71 8.77
CA PRO A 125 -7.22 -17.70 8.37
C PRO A 125 -7.02 -17.74 6.86
N VAL A 126 -5.77 -17.72 6.42
CA VAL A 126 -5.36 -17.77 5.02
C VAL A 126 -4.63 -19.07 4.75
N GLN A 127 -4.81 -19.67 3.58
CA GLN A 127 -4.05 -20.85 3.16
C GLN A 127 -2.55 -20.55 3.22
N ALA A 128 -1.80 -21.41 3.90
CA ALA A 128 -0.34 -21.31 3.95
C ALA A 128 0.26 -21.33 2.54
N GLY A 129 1.13 -20.36 2.25
CA GLY A 129 1.79 -20.22 0.94
C GLY A 129 0.94 -19.57 -0.17
N SER A 130 -0.34 -19.27 0.06
CA SER A 130 -1.16 -18.58 -0.95
C SER A 130 -0.63 -17.16 -1.19
N ALA A 131 -0.43 -16.80 -2.45
CA ALA A 131 -0.06 -15.45 -2.89
C ALA A 131 -1.29 -14.60 -3.30
N ALA A 132 -2.50 -15.14 -3.20
CA ALA A 132 -3.70 -14.42 -3.60
C ALA A 132 -4.14 -13.45 -2.50
N LEU A 133 -4.06 -12.15 -2.80
CA LEU A 133 -4.64 -11.09 -2.00
C LEU A 133 -5.05 -9.93 -2.92
N TYR A 134 -6.25 -9.39 -2.74
CA TYR A 134 -6.57 -8.05 -3.23
C TYR A 134 -7.36 -7.29 -2.19
N ALA A 135 -7.45 -5.98 -2.38
CA ALA A 135 -8.32 -5.14 -1.59
C ALA A 135 -9.11 -4.20 -2.51
N LYS A 136 -10.39 -3.99 -2.18
CA LYS A 136 -11.27 -3.09 -2.93
C LYS A 136 -12.28 -2.46 -2.00
N LYS A 137 -12.58 -1.18 -2.21
CA LYS A 137 -13.78 -0.54 -1.64
C LYS A 137 -14.92 -0.61 -2.64
N VAL A 138 -16.09 -1.05 -2.18
CA VAL A 138 -17.37 -1.07 -2.92
C VAL A 138 -18.42 -0.44 -2.03
N ASP A 139 -18.96 0.71 -2.41
CA ASP A 139 -19.88 1.49 -1.58
C ASP A 139 -19.35 1.70 -0.15
N SER A 140 -20.08 1.28 0.90
CA SER A 140 -19.63 1.35 2.29
C SER A 140 -18.79 0.16 2.75
N PHE A 141 -18.45 -0.78 1.85
CA PHE A 141 -17.72 -1.99 2.18
C PHE A 141 -16.25 -1.89 1.79
N LEU A 142 -15.38 -2.28 2.72
CA LEU A 142 -14.00 -2.63 2.43
C LEU A 142 -13.96 -4.15 2.23
N LEU A 143 -13.42 -4.62 1.11
CA LEU A 143 -13.31 -6.02 0.75
C LEU A 143 -11.84 -6.41 0.67
N VAL A 144 -11.51 -7.59 1.20
CA VAL A 144 -10.20 -8.22 1.11
C VAL A 144 -10.42 -9.63 0.59
N GLY A 145 -10.07 -9.88 -0.67
CA GLY A 145 -10.16 -11.22 -1.24
C GLY A 145 -8.88 -12.01 -1.01
N TYR A 146 -9.02 -13.28 -0.65
CA TYR A 146 -7.93 -14.17 -0.26
C TYR A 146 -8.33 -15.64 -0.49
N VAL A 147 -7.39 -16.56 -0.28
CA VAL A 147 -7.71 -18.00 -0.22
C VAL A 147 -7.72 -18.43 1.23
N ASN A 148 -8.85 -18.91 1.74
CA ASN A 148 -9.01 -19.33 3.13
C ASN A 148 -8.22 -20.60 3.45
N ASP A 149 -8.10 -20.96 4.73
CA ASP A 149 -7.35 -22.14 5.20
C ASP A 149 -7.82 -23.48 4.60
N ALA A 150 -9.09 -23.56 4.17
CA ALA A 150 -9.66 -24.69 3.44
C ALA A 150 -9.33 -24.71 1.93
N GLY A 151 -8.60 -23.71 1.41
CA GLY A 151 -8.20 -23.62 0.01
C GLY A 151 -9.26 -23.02 -0.92
N ASN A 152 -10.33 -22.43 -0.38
CA ASN A 152 -11.38 -21.80 -1.16
C ASN A 152 -11.13 -20.30 -1.31
N PHE A 153 -11.57 -19.74 -2.43
CA PHE A 153 -11.60 -18.29 -2.59
C PHE A 153 -12.66 -17.69 -1.65
N ALA A 154 -12.26 -16.64 -0.91
CA ALA A 154 -13.08 -16.02 0.10
C ALA A 154 -12.84 -14.51 0.13
N GLU A 155 -13.81 -13.77 0.65
CA GLU A 155 -13.67 -12.35 0.94
C GLU A 155 -13.97 -12.07 2.41
N ALA A 156 -13.07 -11.33 3.04
CA ALA A 156 -13.31 -10.68 4.31
C ALA A 156 -13.82 -9.27 4.00
N TYR A 157 -14.84 -8.81 4.72
CA TYR A 157 -15.41 -7.49 4.52
C TYR A 157 -15.65 -6.74 5.82
N TYR A 158 -15.55 -5.42 5.72
CA TYR A 158 -15.87 -4.46 6.78
C TYR A 158 -16.89 -3.45 6.27
N ASP A 159 -18.05 -3.39 6.91
CA ASP A 159 -19.07 -2.38 6.60
C ASP A 159 -18.79 -1.11 7.42
N LEU A 160 -18.47 -0.01 6.74
CA LEU A 160 -18.23 1.29 7.35
C LEU A 160 -19.45 1.84 8.10
N ASN A 161 -20.67 1.37 7.77
CA ASN A 161 -21.90 1.77 8.43
C ASN A 161 -22.28 0.85 9.60
N ASN A 162 -21.78 -0.38 9.62
CA ASN A 162 -22.02 -1.36 10.67
C ASN A 162 -20.71 -2.08 11.03
N PRO A 163 -19.85 -1.40 11.83
CA PRO A 163 -18.51 -1.85 12.16
C PRO A 163 -18.45 -3.32 12.60
N GLY A 164 -17.60 -4.09 11.94
CA GLY A 164 -17.37 -5.49 12.26
C GLY A 164 -16.89 -6.26 11.05
N TRP A 165 -15.72 -6.88 11.20
CA TRP A 165 -15.17 -7.76 10.20
C TRP A 165 -16.00 -9.04 10.09
N LYS A 166 -16.35 -9.40 8.86
CA LYS A 166 -17.11 -10.61 8.50
C LYS A 166 -16.44 -11.27 7.30
N THR A 167 -16.81 -12.50 6.97
CA THR A 167 -16.26 -13.22 5.80
C THR A 167 -17.32 -14.08 5.13
N TYR A 168 -17.11 -14.36 3.85
CA TYR A 168 -17.90 -15.31 3.07
C TYR A 168 -17.02 -15.99 2.00
N ASN A 169 -17.48 -17.13 1.48
CA ASN A 169 -16.82 -17.85 0.39
C ASN A 169 -17.48 -17.47 -0.95
N LEU A 170 -16.70 -17.50 -2.02
CA LEU A 170 -17.14 -17.28 -3.40
C LEU A 170 -17.23 -18.59 -4.18
#